data_AF-A0A0S7Z7R9-F1
#
_entry.id   AF-A0A0S7Z7R9-F1
#
_cell.length_a   1.000
_cell.length_b   1.000
_cell.length_c   1.000
_cell.angle_alpha   90.00
_cell.angle_beta   90.00
_cell.angle_gamma   90.00
#
_symmetry.space_group_name_H-M   'P 1'
#
loop_
_entity.id
_entity.type
_entity.pdbx_description
1 polymer ?
#
loop_
_entity_poly.entity_id
_entity_poly.type
_entity_poly.pdbx_seq_one_letter_code
_entity_poly.pdbx_strand_id
1 'polypeptide(L)'
;MRTVKRRSRARELSSLLSTAMILVIATGCASRSDTRSPFDGPPPPGSSAAEDPIHIEIQNLSFNDITVWSVRSGGQRRRIARVTGKTDQRVTIGWNVAVPIGFFVEQTAGRSCRTGQVPVEPNARVWLSVPSNVGTQACRAGRR
;
A
#
# COMPACT_ATOMS: atom_id res chain seq x y z
N MET A 1 -88.36 31.50 16.13
CA MET A 1 -87.90 32.55 15.20
C MET A 1 -86.38 32.53 15.19
N ARG A 2 -85.77 32.30 14.02
CA ARG A 2 -84.31 32.29 13.71
C ARG A 2 -83.47 31.17 14.35
N THR A 3 -82.51 30.50 13.73
CA THR A 3 -82.15 30.18 12.34
C THR A 3 -81.05 29.11 12.42
N VAL A 4 -81.01 28.24 11.41
CA VAL A 4 -80.07 27.15 11.12
C VAL A 4 -78.59 27.58 10.99
N LYS A 5 -77.62 26.79 11.49
CA LYS A 5 -76.38 26.34 10.76
C LYS A 5 -75.49 25.48 11.70
N ARG A 6 -75.28 24.17 11.49
CA ARG A 6 -74.48 23.40 10.48
C ARG A 6 -73.05 23.08 10.95
N ARG A 7 -72.76 21.77 10.91
CA ARG A 7 -71.45 21.10 10.69
C ARG A 7 -70.48 21.19 11.87
N SER A 8 -69.74 20.15 12.24
CA SER A 8 -69.13 19.12 11.41
C SER A 8 -68.74 17.91 12.29
N ARG A 9 -69.14 16.72 11.85
CA ARG A 9 -68.53 15.45 12.27
C ARG A 9 -67.11 15.42 11.71
N ALA A 10 -66.10 15.39 12.56
CA ALA A 10 -64.77 14.92 12.20
C ALA A 10 -63.93 14.83 13.46
N ARG A 11 -63.66 13.59 13.89
CA ARG A 11 -62.37 13.08 14.39
C ARG A 11 -62.66 11.91 15.31
N GLU A 12 -63.01 10.81 14.66
CA GLU A 12 -62.69 9.50 15.19
C GLU A 12 -61.17 9.34 15.27
N LEU A 13 -60.79 8.34 16.06
CA LEU A 13 -59.46 7.74 16.20
C LEU A 13 -58.61 8.37 17.30
N SER A 14 -59.20 8.35 18.50
CA SER A 14 -58.46 8.12 19.73
C SER A 14 -57.92 6.69 19.78
N SER A 15 -56.73 6.57 20.36
CA SER A 15 -56.18 5.36 20.97
C SER A 15 -55.66 4.29 20.02
N LEU A 16 -54.34 4.28 19.82
CA LEU A 16 -53.56 3.07 20.10
C LEU A 16 -52.18 3.48 20.63
N LEU A 17 -51.93 3.03 21.85
CA LEU A 17 -50.72 3.19 22.64
C LEU A 17 -49.50 2.52 21.99
N SER A 18 -48.37 3.21 22.10
CA SER A 18 -47.07 2.71 22.57
C SER A 18 -46.76 1.23 22.38
N THR A 19 -45.84 0.90 21.46
CA THR A 19 -44.56 0.24 21.78
C THR A 19 -43.79 -0.10 20.49
N ALA A 20 -42.46 -0.09 20.64
CA ALA A 20 -41.48 -0.76 19.80
C ALA A 20 -40.90 0.01 18.59
N MET A 21 -39.61 0.29 18.77
CA MET A 21 -38.57 0.10 17.78
C MET A 21 -38.24 1.30 16.89
N ILE A 22 -37.56 2.24 17.53
CA ILE A 22 -36.43 3.00 16.98
C ILE A 22 -35.59 2.07 16.09
N LEU A 23 -35.79 2.16 14.77
CA LEU A 23 -34.99 1.47 13.77
C LEU A 23 -33.99 2.48 13.18
N VAL A 24 -32.98 2.81 13.99
CA VAL A 24 -31.74 3.44 13.53
C VAL A 24 -30.91 2.31 12.90
N ILE A 25 -31.05 2.11 11.59
CA ILE A 25 -30.06 1.32 10.85
C ILE A 25 -29.15 2.33 10.17
N ALA A 26 -28.00 2.51 10.83
CA ALA A 26 -26.87 3.27 10.36
C ALA A 26 -26.43 2.79 8.97
N THR A 27 -26.67 3.62 7.96
CA THR A 27 -25.88 3.64 6.73
C THR A 27 -24.48 4.15 7.09
N GLY A 28 -23.69 3.27 7.71
CA GLY A 28 -22.26 3.47 7.87
C GLY A 28 -21.60 3.38 6.51
N CYS A 29 -21.31 4.52 5.90
CA CYS A 29 -20.29 4.60 4.86
C CYS A 29 -19.00 4.06 5.47
N ALA A 30 -18.60 2.84 5.09
CA ALA A 30 -17.26 2.33 5.32
C ALA A 30 -16.28 3.10 4.42
N SER A 31 -16.07 4.38 4.73
CA SER A 31 -14.92 5.13 4.26
C SER A 31 -13.71 4.52 4.95
N ARG A 32 -13.11 3.52 4.30
CA ARG A 32 -11.79 3.02 4.64
C ARG A 32 -10.83 4.19 4.45
N SER A 33 -10.59 4.93 5.52
CA SER A 33 -9.59 5.99 5.56
C SER A 33 -8.24 5.30 5.40
N ASP A 34 -7.78 5.22 4.16
CA ASP A 34 -6.41 4.93 3.82
C ASP A 34 -5.59 6.13 4.30
N THR A 35 -5.25 6.14 5.60
CA THR A 35 -4.41 7.17 6.24
C THR A 35 -2.99 6.97 5.75
N ARG A 36 -2.78 7.20 4.46
CA ARG A 36 -1.47 7.33 3.85
C ARG A 36 -0.86 8.61 4.40
N SER A 37 0.29 8.49 5.06
CA SER A 37 1.00 9.66 5.54
C SER A 37 1.30 10.59 4.35
N PRO A 38 1.15 11.91 4.46
CA PRO A 38 1.55 12.84 3.40
C PRO A 38 3.06 12.78 3.07
N PHE A 39 3.84 12.03 3.87
CA PHE A 39 5.24 11.72 3.64
C PHE A 39 5.48 10.36 2.95
N ASP A 40 4.46 9.51 2.83
CA ASP A 40 4.53 8.29 2.03
C ASP A 40 4.45 8.69 0.56
N GLY A 41 5.63 8.85 -0.06
CA GLY A 41 5.75 9.12 -1.48
C GLY A 41 4.86 8.21 -2.34
N PRO A 42 4.56 8.60 -3.59
CA PRO A 42 3.62 7.87 -4.44
C PRO A 42 3.95 6.37 -4.49
N PRO A 43 2.92 5.50 -4.49
CA PRO A 43 3.15 4.06 -4.42
C PRO A 43 4.01 3.65 -5.61
N PRO A 44 4.97 2.72 -5.44
CA PRO A 44 5.85 2.31 -6.52
C PRO A 44 4.98 1.84 -7.70
N PRO A 45 5.25 2.30 -8.93
CA PRO A 45 4.32 2.22 -10.05
C PRO A 45 3.94 0.77 -10.33
N GLY A 46 2.67 0.39 -10.15
CA GLY A 46 2.14 -0.97 -10.31
C GLY A 46 2.07 -1.79 -9.02
N SER A 47 1.95 -1.14 -7.87
CA SER A 47 1.47 -1.77 -6.64
C SER A 47 -0.04 -1.49 -6.59
N SER A 48 -0.85 -2.53 -6.79
CA SER A 48 -2.30 -2.42 -6.58
C SER A 48 -2.68 -3.09 -5.27
N ALA A 49 -3.71 -2.59 -4.58
CA ALA A 49 -4.17 -3.15 -3.30
C ALA A 49 -4.64 -4.62 -3.40
N ALA A 50 -4.75 -5.16 -4.61
CA ALA A 50 -5.14 -6.55 -4.90
C ALA A 50 -3.94 -7.50 -5.03
N GLU A 51 -2.70 -7.01 -4.92
CA GLU A 51 -1.50 -7.83 -5.04
C GLU A 51 -0.96 -8.24 -3.67
N ASP A 52 -0.66 -9.52 -3.50
CA ASP A 52 0.06 -9.99 -2.33
C ASP A 52 1.49 -9.38 -2.35
N PRO A 53 1.85 -8.57 -1.35
CA PRO A 53 3.09 -7.82 -1.39
C PRO A 53 4.31 -8.66 -1.04
N ILE A 54 5.49 -8.29 -1.50
CA ILE A 54 6.74 -8.64 -0.80
C ILE A 54 7.31 -7.40 -0.11
N HIS A 55 7.94 -7.62 1.04
CA HIS A 55 8.58 -6.58 1.83
C HIS A 55 10.08 -6.62 1.62
N ILE A 56 10.66 -5.49 1.24
CA ILE A 56 12.08 -5.39 0.92
C ILE A 56 12.71 -4.38 1.88
N GLU A 57 13.70 -4.82 2.65
CA GLU A 57 14.55 -3.97 3.47
C GLU A 57 15.83 -3.65 2.71
N ILE A 58 16.04 -2.38 2.38
CA ILE A 58 17.19 -1.88 1.64
C ILE A 58 18.12 -1.20 2.63
N GLN A 59 19.37 -1.68 2.71
CA GLN A 59 20.43 -1.06 3.49
C GLN A 59 21.44 -0.41 2.54
N ASN A 60 21.49 0.91 2.53
CA ASN A 60 22.53 1.63 1.80
C ASN A 60 23.71 1.93 2.71
N LEU A 61 24.81 1.19 2.53
CA LEU A 61 26.06 1.45 3.25
C LEU A 61 26.93 2.53 2.56
N SER A 62 26.51 2.99 1.38
CA SER A 62 27.17 4.07 0.62
C SER A 62 26.61 5.44 1.02
N PHE A 63 27.46 6.46 1.03
CA PHE A 63 27.05 7.85 1.25
C PHE A 63 26.38 8.51 0.03
N ASN A 64 26.49 7.89 -1.15
CA ASN A 64 25.82 8.39 -2.35
C ASN A 64 24.39 7.88 -2.43
N ASP A 65 23.57 8.68 -3.11
CA ASP A 65 22.24 8.31 -3.58
C ASP A 65 22.27 7.07 -4.49
N ILE A 66 21.28 6.22 -4.31
CA ILE A 66 21.08 5.02 -5.13
C ILE A 66 19.64 4.93 -5.64
N THR A 67 19.49 4.39 -6.85
CA THR A 67 18.21 3.95 -7.41
C THR A 67 18.21 2.44 -7.47
N VAL A 68 17.16 1.84 -6.90
CA VAL A 68 17.00 0.38 -6.84
C VAL A 68 15.93 -0.05 -7.82
N TRP A 69 16.27 -1.04 -8.62
CA TRP A 69 15.42 -1.69 -9.60
C TRP A 69 15.25 -3.15 -9.24
N SER A 70 14.02 -3.67 -9.31
CA SER A 70 13.78 -5.11 -9.36
C SER A 70 14.03 -5.63 -10.77
N VAL A 71 14.49 -6.87 -10.87
CA VAL A 71 14.80 -7.57 -12.11
C VAL A 71 14.12 -8.93 -12.06
N ARG A 72 13.13 -9.16 -12.92
CA ARG A 72 12.47 -10.47 -13.07
C ARG A 72 13.31 -11.40 -13.95
N SER A 73 13.02 -12.71 -13.94
CA SER A 73 13.76 -13.71 -14.73
C SER A 73 13.79 -13.41 -16.24
N GLY A 74 12.80 -12.68 -16.77
CA GLY A 74 12.78 -12.21 -18.17
C GLY A 74 13.61 -10.94 -18.44
N GLY A 75 14.39 -10.45 -17.47
CA GLY A 75 15.23 -9.25 -17.63
C GLY A 75 14.50 -7.92 -17.50
N GLN A 76 13.17 -7.93 -17.39
CA GLN A 76 12.37 -6.72 -17.17
C GLN A 76 12.80 -6.04 -15.86
N ARG A 77 13.15 -4.75 -15.96
CA ARG A 77 13.50 -3.91 -14.83
C ARG A 77 12.35 -3.01 -14.43
N ARG A 78 12.15 -2.86 -13.12
CA ARG A 78 11.17 -1.91 -12.57
C ARG A 78 11.75 -1.18 -11.38
N ARG A 79 11.65 0.15 -11.38
CA ARG A 79 12.16 0.97 -10.28
C ARG A 79 11.30 0.73 -9.05
N ILE A 80 11.93 0.39 -7.93
CA ILE A 80 11.23 0.12 -6.67
C ILE A 80 11.49 1.22 -5.64
N ALA A 81 12.69 1.79 -5.60
CA ALA A 81 13.04 2.81 -4.61
C ALA A 81 14.15 3.74 -5.10
N ARG A 82 14.23 4.93 -4.51
CA ARG A 82 15.41 5.79 -4.49
C ARG A 82 15.77 6.01 -3.03
N VAL A 83 17.00 5.67 -2.66
CA VAL A 83 17.52 5.79 -1.29
C VAL A 83 18.60 6.87 -1.27
N THR A 84 18.44 7.88 -0.42
CA THR A 84 19.36 9.01 -0.30
C THR A 84 20.29 8.82 0.88
N GLY A 85 21.59 9.03 0.64
CA GLY A 85 22.63 8.88 1.64
C GLY A 85 22.72 7.47 2.26
N LYS A 86 23.53 7.36 3.32
CA LYS A 86 23.71 6.12 4.09
C LYS A 86 22.51 5.89 5.01
N THR A 87 21.47 5.27 4.45
CA THR A 87 20.17 5.12 5.12
C THR A 87 19.57 3.75 4.83
N ASP A 88 18.75 3.27 5.76
CA ASP A 88 17.92 2.08 5.59
C ASP A 88 16.51 2.49 5.14
N GLN A 89 15.97 1.79 4.15
CA GLN A 89 14.63 2.05 3.63
C GLN A 89 13.84 0.75 3.49
N ARG A 90 12.57 0.78 3.86
CA ARG A 90 11.65 -0.33 3.62
C ARG A 90 10.73 0.01 2.46
N VAL A 91 10.55 -0.94 1.55
CA VAL A 91 9.63 -0.80 0.41
C VAL A 91 8.80 -2.06 0.26
N THR A 92 7.56 -1.85 -0.17
CA THR A 92 6.63 -2.92 -0.48
C THR A 92 6.30 -2.89 -1.97
N ILE A 93 6.38 -4.04 -2.64
CA ILE A 93 6.01 -4.18 -4.05
C ILE A 93 5.04 -5.34 -4.22
N GLY A 94 4.06 -5.20 -5.12
CA GLY A 94 3.12 -6.28 -5.42
C GLY A 94 3.79 -7.45 -6.13
N TRP A 95 3.44 -8.67 -5.73
CA TRP A 95 4.11 -9.91 -6.17
C TRP A 95 3.18 -11.12 -6.15
N ASN A 96 2.39 -11.29 -7.22
CA ASN A 96 1.33 -12.31 -7.29
C ASN A 96 1.81 -13.72 -7.66
N VAL A 97 3.10 -13.93 -7.87
CA VAL A 97 3.65 -15.19 -8.39
C VAL A 97 4.89 -15.59 -7.63
N ALA A 98 5.03 -16.87 -7.31
CA ALA A 98 6.21 -17.44 -6.67
C ALA A 98 7.36 -17.61 -7.68
N VAL A 99 7.98 -16.50 -8.06
CA VAL A 99 9.11 -16.46 -9.00
C VAL A 99 10.29 -15.71 -8.38
N PRO A 100 11.54 -16.08 -8.72
CA PRO A 100 12.71 -15.38 -8.19
C PRO A 100 12.76 -13.91 -8.60
N ILE A 101 13.32 -13.09 -7.71
CA ILE A 101 13.58 -11.67 -7.93
C ILE A 101 15.08 -11.40 -7.84
N GLY A 102 15.61 -10.63 -8.78
CA GLY A 102 16.92 -10.01 -8.68
C GLY A 102 16.81 -8.50 -8.44
N PHE A 103 17.92 -7.88 -8.06
CA PHE A 103 18.03 -6.44 -7.89
C PHE A 103 19.19 -5.88 -8.71
N PHE A 104 18.93 -4.74 -9.34
CA PHE A 104 19.93 -3.88 -9.98
C PHE A 104 19.94 -2.54 -9.25
N VAL A 105 21.11 -2.11 -8.82
CA VAL A 105 21.28 -0.84 -8.10
C VAL A 105 22.21 0.04 -8.90
N GLU A 106 21.80 1.29 -9.06
CA GLU A 106 22.55 2.32 -9.76
C GLU A 106 22.79 3.50 -8.81
N GLN A 107 24.05 3.88 -8.67
CA GLN A 107 24.48 5.01 -7.88
C GLN A 107 24.55 6.26 -8.77
N THR A 108 24.22 7.44 -8.24
CA THR A 108 24.22 8.69 -9.03
C THR A 108 25.56 9.00 -9.73
N ALA A 109 26.68 8.48 -9.22
CA ALA A 109 28.01 8.59 -9.82
C ALA A 109 28.28 7.58 -10.96
N GLY A 110 27.25 6.94 -11.52
CA GLY A 110 27.35 6.00 -12.66
C GLY A 110 27.85 4.59 -12.30
N ARG A 111 28.12 4.32 -11.03
CA ARG A 111 28.48 2.96 -10.57
C ARG A 111 27.24 2.12 -10.37
N SER A 112 27.34 0.82 -10.59
CA SER A 112 26.23 -0.10 -10.37
C SER A 112 26.67 -1.42 -9.78
N CYS A 113 25.72 -2.14 -9.19
CA CYS A 113 25.89 -3.52 -8.74
C CYS A 113 24.63 -4.33 -9.06
N ARG A 114 24.78 -5.65 -9.08
CA ARG A 114 23.67 -6.59 -9.21
C ARG A 114 23.72 -7.60 -8.07
N THR A 115 22.58 -8.20 -7.82
CA THR A 115 22.42 -9.36 -6.93
C THR A 115 22.13 -10.61 -7.77
N GLY A 116 22.29 -11.78 -7.15
CA GLY A 116 21.72 -13.01 -7.68
C GLY A 116 20.20 -13.03 -7.62
N GLN A 117 19.59 -14.08 -8.18
CA GLN A 117 18.16 -14.31 -8.04
C GLN A 117 17.84 -14.85 -6.65
N VAL A 118 16.85 -14.25 -5.98
CA VAL A 118 16.37 -14.66 -4.67
C VAL A 118 14.99 -15.31 -4.86
N PRO A 119 14.78 -16.58 -4.44
CA PRO A 119 13.47 -17.19 -4.48
C PRO A 119 12.53 -16.45 -3.52
N VAL A 120 11.41 -15.96 -4.03
CA VAL A 120 10.42 -15.20 -3.26
C VAL A 120 9.01 -15.70 -3.55
N GLU A 121 8.22 -15.69 -2.50
CA GLU A 121 6.80 -16.01 -2.50
C GLU A 121 6.02 -14.74 -2.13
N PRO A 122 4.71 -14.68 -2.44
CA PRO A 122 3.89 -13.60 -1.94
C PRO A 122 3.98 -13.50 -0.39
N ASN A 123 4.00 -12.28 0.15
CA ASN A 123 4.23 -11.96 1.56
C ASN A 123 5.65 -12.25 2.10
N ALA A 124 6.61 -12.60 1.23
CA ALA A 124 8.00 -12.81 1.65
C ALA A 124 8.68 -11.52 2.13
N ARG A 125 9.65 -11.69 3.04
CA ARG A 125 10.56 -10.64 3.50
C ARG A 125 11.94 -10.85 2.91
N VAL A 126 12.43 -9.82 2.23
CA VAL A 126 13.71 -9.81 1.51
C VAL A 126 14.57 -8.70 2.07
N TRP A 127 15.87 -8.93 2.14
CA TRP A 127 16.84 -7.89 2.44
C TRP A 127 17.76 -7.66 1.23
N LEU A 128 18.17 -6.41 1.05
CA LEU A 128 19.12 -5.95 0.05
C LEU A 128 20.19 -5.11 0.75
N SER A 129 21.44 -5.55 0.73
CA SER A 129 22.58 -4.80 1.25
C SER A 129 23.42 -4.26 0.09
N VAL A 130 23.52 -2.93 0.05
CA VAL A 130 24.33 -2.20 -0.91
C VAL A 130 25.64 -1.80 -0.23
N PRO A 131 26.80 -2.29 -0.71
CA PRO A 131 28.09 -1.99 -0.09
C PRO A 131 28.47 -0.52 -0.28
N SER A 132 29.39 -0.02 0.56
CA SER A 132 29.94 1.33 0.41
C SER A 132 30.71 1.52 -0.90
N ASN A 133 31.31 0.44 -1.43
CA ASN A 133 32.12 0.42 -2.64
C ASN A 133 31.36 -0.19 -3.82
N VAL A 134 30.24 0.43 -4.21
CA VAL A 134 29.45 0.03 -5.40
C VAL A 134 30.37 0.04 -6.64
N GLY A 135 30.23 -0.97 -7.50
CA GLY A 135 31.02 -1.13 -8.72
C GLY A 135 32.25 -2.03 -8.56
N THR A 136 32.82 -2.13 -7.35
CA THR A 136 33.90 -3.08 -7.05
C THR A 136 33.40 -4.27 -6.22
N GLN A 137 32.38 -4.05 -5.38
CA GLN A 137 31.72 -5.10 -4.62
C GLN A 137 30.31 -5.37 -5.16
N ALA A 138 29.96 -6.65 -5.26
CA ALA A 138 28.62 -7.08 -5.62
C ALA A 138 27.62 -6.75 -4.49
N CYS A 139 26.39 -6.47 -4.88
CA CYS A 139 25.31 -6.31 -3.92
C CYS A 139 24.85 -7.67 -3.43
N ARG A 140 24.39 -7.71 -2.18
CA ARG A 140 23.92 -8.95 -1.54
C ARG A 140 22.44 -8.83 -1.28
N ALA A 141 21.71 -9.90 -1.58
CA ALA A 141 20.31 -10.01 -1.23
C ALA A 141 20.00 -11.42 -0.77
N GLY A 142 18.94 -11.54 0.03
CA GLY A 142 18.47 -12.81 0.52
C GLY A 142 17.08 -12.70 1.13
N ARG A 143 16.49 -13.85 1.39
CA ARG A 143 15.25 -13.96 2.15
C ARG A 143 15.59 -13.95 3.65
N ARG A 144 14.66 -13.43 4.47
CA ARG A 144 14.69 -13.60 5.92
C ARG A 144 13.88 -14.81 6.36
#